data_AF-A0A948WFF6-F1
#
_entry.id   AF-A0A948WFF6-F1
#
_cell.length_a   1.000
_cell.length_b   1.000
_cell.length_c   1.000
_cell.angle_alpha   90.00
_cell.angle_beta   90.00
_cell.angle_gamma   90.00
#
_symmetry.space_group_name_H-M   'P 1'
#
loop_
_entity.id
_entity.type
_entity.pdbx_description
1 polymer ?
#
loop_
_entity_poly.entity_id
_entity_poly.type
_entity_poly.pdbx_seq_one_letter_code
_entity_poly.pdbx_strand_id
1 'polypeptide(L)'
;MIFDESDLERRLLRKGSERRQALDPHCSDCGRTPLAGEVISVFGQRPVCALCRGAHPGEPSALETVRHVEHGVSVRRALPRVA
;
A
#
# COMPACT_ATOMS: atom_id res chain seq x y z
N MET A 1 -7.83 16.30 33.32
CA MET A 1 -7.31 16.53 31.95
C MET A 1 -8.49 16.79 31.05
N ILE A 2 -8.65 18.02 30.59
CA ILE A 2 -9.64 18.34 29.55
C ILE A 2 -8.91 18.09 28.23
N PHE A 3 -9.34 17.10 27.46
CA PHE A 3 -8.90 16.98 26.08
C PHE A 3 -9.62 18.07 25.30
N ASP A 4 -8.86 19.05 24.80
CA ASP A 4 -9.39 20.01 23.84
C ASP A 4 -9.79 19.26 22.55
N GLU A 5 -10.76 19.80 21.81
CA GLU A 5 -11.19 19.25 20.52
C GLU A 5 -10.00 18.96 19.60
N SER A 6 -9.02 19.87 19.59
CA SER A 6 -7.78 19.75 18.83
C SER A 6 -6.94 18.52 19.21
N ASP A 7 -6.92 18.14 20.49
CA ASP A 7 -6.18 16.97 20.96
C ASP A 7 -6.84 15.66 20.52
N LEU A 8 -8.18 15.63 20.55
CA LEU A 8 -8.96 14.51 20.06
C LEU A 8 -8.77 14.34 18.54
N GLU A 9 -8.87 15.41 17.76
CA GLU A 9 -8.63 15.40 16.32
C GLU A 9 -7.25 14.85 15.98
N ARG A 10 -6.19 15.35 16.64
CA ARG A 10 -4.82 14.87 16.42
C ARG A 10 -4.67 13.39 16.76
N ARG A 11 -5.35 12.91 17.80
CA ARG A 11 -5.34 11.48 18.17
C ARG A 11 -6.04 10.63 17.11
N LEU A 12 -7.18 11.07 16.60
CA LEU A 12 -7.90 10.37 15.54
C LEU A 12 -7.11 10.36 14.24
N LEU A 13 -6.50 11.49 13.86
CA LEU A 13 -5.62 11.63 12.72
C LEU A 13 -4.42 10.68 12.80
N ARG A 14 -3.70 10.64 13.93
CA ARG A 14 -2.58 9.70 14.13
C ARG A 14 -3.03 8.25 13.99
N LYS A 15 -4.12 7.87 14.66
CA LYS A 15 -4.68 6.52 14.58
C LYS A 15 -5.03 6.13 13.14
N GLY A 16 -5.64 7.04 12.37
CA GLY A 16 -5.97 6.82 10.97
C GLY A 16 -4.73 6.71 10.08
N SER A 17 -3.76 7.60 10.27
CA SER A 17 -2.48 7.61 9.55
C SER A 17 -1.68 6.33 9.78
N GLU A 18 -1.50 5.93 11.04
CA GLU A 18 -0.76 4.72 11.42
C GLU A 18 -1.41 3.47 10.82
N ARG A 19 -2.75 3.38 10.89
CA ARG A 19 -3.49 2.27 10.27
C ARG A 19 -3.30 2.23 8.75
N ARG A 20 -3.29 3.39 8.08
CA ARG A 20 -3.04 3.46 6.63
C ARG A 20 -1.63 3.03 6.28
N GLN A 21 -0.63 3.54 7.01
CA GLN A 21 0.77 3.17 6.81
C GLN A 21 1.02 1.67 7.02
N ALA A 22 0.32 1.04 7.97
CA ALA A 22 0.43 -0.40 8.21
C ALA A 22 -0.19 -1.27 7.11
N LEU A 23 -1.16 -0.74 6.36
CA LEU A 23 -1.85 -1.46 5.28
C LEU A 23 -1.20 -1.21 3.91
N ASP A 24 -0.59 -0.04 3.72
CA ASP A 24 0.07 0.29 2.46
C ASP A 24 1.43 -0.41 2.38
N PRO A 25 1.77 -1.03 1.24
CA PRO A 25 3.10 -1.59 1.06
C PRO A 25 4.14 -0.45 1.07
N HIS A 26 5.22 -0.63 1.82
CA HIS A 26 6.37 0.28 1.84
C HIS A 26 7.60 -0.45 1.35
N CYS A 27 8.43 0.19 0.53
CA CYS A 27 9.68 -0.43 0.10
C CYS A 27 10.59 -0.67 1.31
N SER A 28 11.09 -1.90 1.44
CA SER A 28 11.97 -2.30 2.55
C SER A 28 13.34 -1.61 2.53
N ASP A 29 13.76 -1.04 1.38
CA ASP A 29 15.08 -0.40 1.25
C ASP A 29 15.02 1.13 1.40
N CYS A 30 14.18 1.80 0.61
CA CYS A 30 14.09 3.27 0.61
C CYS A 30 12.93 3.81 1.45
N GLY A 31 12.06 2.96 1.98
CA GLY A 31 10.92 3.35 2.80
C GLY A 31 9.78 4.04 2.06
N ARG A 32 9.91 4.32 0.75
CA ARG A 32 8.85 4.97 -0.01
C ARG A 32 7.62 4.09 -0.13
N THR A 33 6.45 4.72 -0.17
CA THR A 33 5.19 4.07 -0.57
C THR A 33 5.16 3.96 -2.10
N PRO A 34 5.17 2.75 -2.68
CA PRO A 34 5.03 2.55 -4.12
C PRO A 34 3.69 3.10 -4.64
N LEU A 35 3.68 3.60 -5.86
CA LEU A 35 2.48 4.19 -6.44
C LEU A 35 1.52 3.11 -6.95
N ALA A 36 0.22 3.40 -6.96
CA ALA A 36 -0.76 2.53 -7.59
C ALA A 36 -0.40 2.28 -9.06
N GLY A 37 -0.42 1.01 -9.49
CA GLY A 37 0.01 0.56 -10.80
C GLY A 37 1.50 0.19 -10.90
N GLU A 38 2.32 0.55 -9.91
CA GLU A 38 3.72 0.12 -9.85
C GLU A 38 3.82 -1.38 -9.55
N VAL A 39 4.82 -2.05 -10.11
CA VAL A 39 5.15 -3.43 -9.77
C VAL A 39 6.20 -3.44 -8.66
N ILE A 40 5.89 -4.12 -7.56
CA ILE A 40 6.82 -4.40 -6.47
C ILE A 40 7.31 -5.85 -6.56
N SER A 41 8.59 -6.05 -6.27
CA SER A 41 9.19 -7.37 -6.15
C SER A 41 9.19 -7.78 -4.68
N VAL A 42 8.62 -8.94 -4.38
CA VAL A 42 8.53 -9.46 -3.02
C VAL A 42 9.65 -10.48 -2.82
N PHE A 43 10.47 -10.27 -1.79
CA PHE A 43 11.49 -11.22 -1.33
C PHE A 43 11.08 -11.74 0.05
N GLY A 44 10.34 -12.85 0.10
CA GLY A 44 9.74 -13.34 1.33
C GLY A 44 8.63 -12.40 1.83
N GLN A 45 8.86 -11.69 2.93
CA GLN A 45 7.93 -10.67 3.47
C GLN A 45 8.44 -9.23 3.23
N ARG A 46 9.45 -9.07 2.37
CA ARG A 46 10.09 -7.78 2.09
C ARG A 46 9.70 -7.27 0.70
N PRO A 47 8.73 -6.35 0.59
CA PRO A 47 8.43 -5.71 -0.67
C PRO A 47 9.54 -4.71 -1.04
N VAL A 48 10.01 -4.77 -2.29
CA VAL A 48 11.04 -3.93 -2.87
C VAL A 48 10.49 -3.26 -4.11
N CYS A 49 10.61 -1.94 -4.20
CA CYS A 49 10.09 -1.16 -5.31
C CYS A 49 10.94 -1.32 -6.58
N ALA A 50 10.40 -0.93 -7.74
CA ALA A 50 11.08 -1.07 -9.03
C ALA A 50 12.44 -0.34 -9.08
N LEU A 51 12.60 0.75 -8.32
CA LEU A 51 13.84 1.53 -8.24
C LEU A 51 14.94 0.81 -7.45
N CYS A 52 14.57 0.09 -6.39
CA CYS A 52 15.53 -0.62 -5.53
C CYS A 52 15.79 -2.06 -6.01
N ARG A 53 14.93 -2.60 -6.90
CA ARG A 53 15.02 -3.97 -7.42
C ARG A 53 16.40 -4.33 -7.98
N GLY A 54 17.08 -3.39 -8.62
CA GLY A 54 18.40 -3.60 -9.22
C GLY A 54 19.51 -3.93 -8.19
N ALA A 55 19.32 -3.54 -6.93
CA ALA A 55 20.27 -3.82 -5.85
C ALA A 55 20.12 -5.25 -5.26
N HIS A 56 19.07 -5.98 -5.63
CA HIS A 56 18.79 -7.33 -5.12
C HIS A 56 19.07 -8.38 -6.22
N PRO A 57 20.24 -9.01 -6.24
CA PRO A 57 20.48 -10.14 -7.13
C PRO A 57 19.64 -11.34 -6.68
N GLY A 58 18.82 -11.90 -7.58
CA GLY A 58 17.96 -13.05 -7.28
C GLY A 58 16.56 -12.92 -7.90
N GLU A 59 15.88 -14.05 -8.05
CA GLU A 59 14.48 -14.13 -8.47
C GLU A 59 13.58 -13.75 -7.28
N PRO A 60 12.65 -12.80 -7.42
CA PRO A 60 11.71 -12.49 -6.36
C PRO A 60 10.74 -13.67 -6.17
N SER A 61 10.27 -13.87 -4.94
CA SER A 61 9.27 -14.90 -4.65
C SER A 61 7.91 -14.56 -5.28
N ALA A 62 7.62 -13.28 -5.48
CA ALA A 62 6.44 -12.82 -6.20
C ALA A 62 6.66 -11.44 -6.82
N LEU A 63 5.89 -11.14 -7.86
CA LEU A 63 5.72 -9.80 -8.41
C LEU A 63 4.28 -9.38 -8.16
N GLU A 64 4.09 -8.26 -7.47
CA GLU A 64 2.75 -7.75 -7.14
C GLU A 64 2.55 -6.36 -7.75
N THR A 65 1.38 -6.11 -8.30
CA THR A 65 0.99 -4.75 -8.71
C THR A 65 0.33 -4.05 -7.54
N VAL A 66 0.86 -2.88 -7.19
CA VAL A 66 0.31 -2.02 -6.16
C VAL A 66 -1.07 -1.57 -6.60
N ARG A 67 -2.08 -1.91 -5.81
CA ARG A 67 -3.46 -1.60 -6.16
C ARG A 67 -3.85 -0.25 -5.56
N HIS A 68 -4.72 0.48 -6.25
CA HIS A 68 -5.32 1.68 -5.71
C HIS A 68 -6.14 1.33 -4.46
N VAL A 69 -6.27 2.26 -3.51
CA VAL A 69 -7.02 2.05 -2.24
C VAL A 69 -8.47 1.61 -2.45
N GLU A 70 -9.06 2.00 -3.58
CA GLU A 70 -10.44 1.64 -3.92
C GLU A 70 -10.57 0.27 -4.59
N HIS A 71 -9.46 -0.40 -4.86
CA HIS A 71 -9.47 -1.68 -5.54
C HIS A 71 -10.23 -2.74 -4.71
N GLY A 72 -11.35 -3.22 -5.26
CA GLY A 72 -12.24 -4.17 -4.58
C GLY A 72 -13.33 -3.54 -3.72
N VAL A 73 -13.30 -2.21 -3.53
CA VAL A 73 -14.37 -1.43 -2.88
C VAL A 73 -15.31 -0.83 -3.93
N SER A 74 -14.79 -0.51 -5.11
CA SER A 74 -15.59 0.04 -6.21
C SER A 74 -16.61 -1.00 -6.73
N VAL A 75 -17.86 -0.57 -6.90
CA VAL A 75 -18.89 -1.36 -7.59
C VAL A 75 -18.50 -1.56 -9.06
N ARG A 76 -18.42 -2.81 -9.49
CA ARG A 76 -18.20 -3.13 -10.91
C ARG A 76 -19.53 -3.06 -11.65
N ARG A 77 -19.56 -2.38 -12.80
CA ARG A 77 -20.69 -2.51 -13.73
C ARG A 77 -20.76 -3.97 -14.18
N ALA A 78 -21.87 -4.64 -13.92
CA ALA A 78 -22.16 -5.94 -14.52
C ALA A 78 -22.32 -5.72 -16.03
N LEU A 79 -21.31 -6.10 -16.81
CA LEU A 79 -21.49 -6.17 -18.26
C LEU A 79 -22.39 -7.38 -18.56
N PRO A 80 -23.36 -7.24 -19.49
CA PRO A 80 -24.14 -8.39 -19.94
C PRO A 80 -23.19 -9.47 -20.49
N ARG A 81 -23.38 -10.72 -20.07
CA ARG A 81 -22.68 -11.87 -20.67
C ARG A 81 -23.15 -11.96 -22.12
N VAL A 82 -22.23 -11.74 -23.05
CA VAL A 82 -22.44 -12.11 -24.46
C VAL A 82 -22.30 -13.63 -24.53
N ALA A 83 -23.36 -14.30 -24.96
CA ALA A 83 -23.44 -15.75 -25.15
C ALA A 83 -22.91 -16.16 -26.53
#